data_AF-A0A975FW69-F1
#
_entry.id   AF-A0A975FW69-F1
#
_cell.length_a   1.000
_cell.length_b   1.000
_cell.length_c   1.000
_cell.angle_alpha   90.00
_cell.angle_beta   90.00
_cell.angle_gamma   90.00
#
_symmetry.space_group_name_H-M   'P 1'
#
loop_
_entity.id
_entity.type
_entity.pdbx_description
1 polymer ?
#
loop_
_entity_poly.entity_id
_entity_poly.type
_entity_poly.pdbx_seq_one_letter_code
_entity_poly.pdbx_strand_id
1 'polypeptide(L)'
;MSGRDWRPFSPGSRARIGFDKSQPETDAIAEGDNRNSGAQDTASASQGASGGNGHANPIAEDPERPNRNDPPKASGGVALVVSIITAAIAAAGVWVSNGNLEATKRQADAASGQLSVMMEQLSDARSSAAAADSAAAIEMAKQDKQISANQTLAAAAANQAIAAKTSAEALKGQVALMQAQQRPWITLNISTKNPLQFFNLPDGPHAFMPLDIRLENIGQSPAFNVNSVTWGYLSYPGHADFTQEATSRCESFRKEVLDNPNRGEILFPHDHVDISLNDQRHFATQAIGFMPKEIASAADRENNITIFLYGCVDYMFGKPKTHHQSGVIFQLFKRVKLQNGQTALDYNFKIGENIPASDILFLKTPSDSWQTD
;
A
#
# COMPACT_ATOMS: atom_id res chain seq x y z
N MET A 1 3.70 -72.21 4.52
CA MET A 1 2.51 -72.75 5.21
C MET A 1 2.86 -72.97 6.67
N SER A 2 2.46 -72.05 7.55
CA SER A 2 2.61 -72.17 9.00
C SER A 2 1.52 -71.33 9.63
N GLY A 3 0.49 -72.01 10.16
CA GLY A 3 -0.69 -71.40 10.75
C GLY A 3 -0.36 -70.66 12.04
N ARG A 4 -1.01 -69.52 12.23
CA ARG A 4 -1.07 -68.81 13.52
C ARG A 4 -2.49 -68.93 14.05
N ASP A 5 -2.58 -69.57 15.21
CA ASP A 5 -3.77 -69.74 16.03
C ASP A 5 -4.31 -68.38 16.50
N TRP A 6 -5.59 -68.16 16.26
CA TRP A 6 -6.37 -67.07 16.85
C TRP A 6 -7.03 -67.59 18.13
N ARG A 7 -6.73 -66.96 19.27
CA ARG A 7 -7.51 -67.13 20.50
C ARG A 7 -8.51 -65.97 20.64
N PRO A 8 -9.78 -66.24 21.00
CA PRO A 8 -10.77 -65.19 21.20
C PRO A 8 -10.59 -64.49 22.56
N PHE A 9 -10.77 -63.17 22.56
CA PHE A 9 -10.81 -62.31 23.75
C PHE A 9 -12.09 -62.57 24.57
N SER A 10 -11.95 -62.78 25.88
CA SER A 10 -13.05 -62.74 26.84
C SER A 10 -13.40 -61.30 27.24
N PRO A 11 -14.70 -60.92 27.31
CA PRO A 11 -15.13 -59.60 27.75
C PRO A 11 -15.34 -59.58 29.27
N GLY A 12 -14.62 -58.71 29.98
CA GLY A 12 -14.90 -58.52 31.40
C GLY A 12 -13.87 -57.69 32.14
N SER A 13 -13.90 -56.36 31.99
CA SER A 13 -13.22 -55.43 32.91
C SER A 13 -13.91 -54.07 32.90
N ARG A 14 -14.75 -53.81 33.91
CA ARG A 14 -15.33 -52.49 34.21
C ARG A 14 -14.27 -51.64 34.90
N ALA A 15 -13.77 -50.60 34.23
CA ALA A 15 -12.96 -49.57 34.87
C ALA A 15 -13.90 -48.51 35.49
N ARG A 16 -13.85 -48.37 36.83
CA ARG A 16 -14.43 -47.23 37.56
C ARG A 16 -13.42 -46.09 37.52
N ILE A 17 -13.81 -44.94 36.97
CA ILE A 17 -13.04 -43.69 37.05
C ILE A 17 -13.60 -42.91 38.25
N GLY A 18 -12.78 -42.78 39.30
CA GLY A 18 -13.04 -41.88 40.41
C GLY A 18 -12.59 -40.46 40.04
N PHE A 19 -13.48 -39.49 40.18
CA PHE A 19 -13.16 -38.07 40.12
C PHE A 19 -12.63 -37.64 41.48
N ASP A 20 -11.36 -37.27 41.54
CA ASP A 20 -10.75 -36.59 42.67
C ASP A 20 -10.81 -35.07 42.44
N LYS A 21 -11.32 -34.36 43.45
CA LYS A 21 -11.45 -32.91 43.48
C LYS A 21 -10.40 -32.39 44.45
N SER A 22 -9.36 -31.75 43.93
CA SER A 22 -8.52 -30.87 44.74
C SER A 22 -7.90 -29.78 43.88
N GLN A 23 -8.39 -28.54 44.05
CA GLN A 23 -7.61 -27.34 43.78
C GLN A 23 -6.47 -27.23 44.79
N PRO A 24 -5.44 -26.45 44.46
CA PRO A 24 -5.09 -25.37 45.38
C PRO A 24 -4.91 -24.02 44.67
N GLU A 25 -5.33 -23.00 45.41
CA GLU A 25 -4.97 -21.58 45.28
C GLU A 25 -3.46 -21.38 45.42
N THR A 26 -2.91 -20.39 44.71
CA THR A 26 -1.84 -19.50 45.22
C THR A 26 -1.76 -18.21 44.40
N ASP A 27 -2.13 -17.12 45.06
CA ASP A 27 -1.36 -15.89 45.29
C ASP A 27 -0.70 -15.10 44.15
N ALA A 28 -1.26 -13.89 44.03
CA ALA A 28 -0.67 -12.58 43.74
C ALA A 28 0.86 -12.42 43.78
N ILE A 29 1.39 -11.77 42.74
CA ILE A 29 2.51 -10.82 42.86
C ILE A 29 2.15 -9.55 42.08
N ALA A 30 2.11 -8.44 42.81
CA ALA A 30 2.12 -7.08 42.31
C ALA A 30 3.58 -6.58 42.25
N GLU A 31 3.92 -5.81 41.22
CA GLU A 31 5.01 -4.82 41.08
C GLU A 31 5.26 -4.66 39.56
N GLY A 32 5.37 -3.48 38.96
CA GLY A 32 5.35 -2.10 39.44
C GLY A 32 5.41 -1.17 38.23
N ASP A 33 4.89 0.04 38.42
CA ASP A 33 5.12 1.20 37.56
C ASP A 33 6.62 1.43 37.31
N ASN A 34 6.96 1.98 36.14
CA ASN A 34 7.59 3.32 36.01
C ASN A 34 8.27 3.49 34.63
N ARG A 35 7.83 4.51 33.87
CA ARG A 35 8.64 5.59 33.25
C ARG A 35 8.26 5.99 31.82
N ASN A 36 8.01 7.30 31.73
CA ASN A 36 8.38 8.28 30.68
C ASN A 36 7.86 8.06 29.25
N SER A 37 6.95 8.90 28.74
CA SER A 37 7.07 10.35 28.43
C SER A 37 8.04 10.68 27.28
N GLY A 38 7.47 11.14 26.16
CA GLY A 38 8.08 12.17 25.30
C GLY A 38 8.42 11.75 23.87
N ALA A 39 7.65 12.30 22.91
CA ALA A 39 7.97 12.70 21.52
C ALA A 39 6.72 12.43 20.64
N GLN A 40 5.79 13.37 20.44
CA GLN A 40 5.84 14.55 19.56
C GLN A 40 6.24 14.26 18.10
N ASP A 41 5.30 14.63 17.21
CA ASP A 41 5.46 15.11 15.83
C ASP A 41 5.83 14.06 14.76
N THR A 42 5.17 13.91 13.60
CA THR A 42 4.37 14.83 12.78
C THR A 42 3.42 14.03 11.89
N ALA A 43 2.20 14.57 11.71
CA ALA A 43 1.29 14.18 10.65
C ALA A 43 1.74 14.79 9.31
N SER A 44 1.59 14.03 8.22
CA SER A 44 1.56 14.59 6.86
C SER A 44 0.58 13.79 6.03
N ALA A 45 -0.66 14.26 6.04
CA ALA A 45 -1.68 13.93 5.07
C ALA A 45 -1.45 14.78 3.81
N SER A 46 -1.23 14.15 2.66
CA SER A 46 -1.37 14.80 1.36
C SER A 46 -2.60 14.24 0.65
N GLN A 47 -3.71 14.98 0.77
CA GLN A 47 -4.88 14.79 -0.06
C GLN A 47 -4.61 15.38 -1.44
N GLY A 48 -4.74 14.55 -2.48
CA GLY A 48 -4.88 15.00 -3.86
C GLY A 48 -6.36 15.19 -4.16
N ALA A 49 -6.75 16.39 -4.58
CA ALA A 49 -8.04 16.64 -5.19
C ALA A 49 -7.86 17.59 -6.40
N SER A 50 -8.06 16.99 -7.57
CA SER A 50 -8.32 17.64 -8.84
C SER A 50 -9.73 18.27 -8.80
N GLY A 51 -9.89 19.47 -9.35
CA GLY A 51 -11.20 20.03 -9.63
C GLY A 51 -11.16 21.50 -10.01
N GLY A 52 -11.11 21.78 -11.31
CA GLY A 52 -11.36 23.12 -11.84
C GLY A 52 -12.86 23.45 -11.82
N ASN A 53 -13.19 24.69 -11.49
CA ASN A 53 -14.07 25.56 -12.29
C ASN A 53 -14.14 26.94 -11.64
N GLY A 54 -14.06 27.95 -12.49
CA GLY A 54 -13.87 29.34 -12.08
C GLY A 54 -15.09 29.98 -11.42
N HIS A 55 -14.83 31.04 -10.67
CA HIS A 55 -15.71 32.20 -10.55
C HIS A 55 -14.92 33.40 -10.01
N ALA A 56 -15.31 34.56 -10.54
CA ALA A 56 -15.00 35.96 -10.22
C ALA A 56 -14.07 36.28 -9.03
N ASN A 57 -13.08 37.13 -9.33
CA ASN A 57 -12.28 37.86 -8.35
C ASN A 57 -12.86 39.27 -8.18
N PRO A 58 -13.08 39.79 -6.96
CA PRO A 58 -13.12 41.22 -6.72
C PRO A 58 -11.81 41.69 -6.09
N ILE A 59 -11.24 42.70 -6.76
CA ILE A 59 -10.47 43.84 -6.25
C ILE A 59 -10.16 43.80 -4.74
N ALA A 60 -8.88 43.63 -4.42
CA ALA A 60 -8.28 44.16 -3.20
C ALA A 60 -6.85 44.63 -3.52
N GLU A 61 -6.65 45.91 -3.31
CA GLU A 61 -5.38 46.63 -3.34
C GLU A 61 -4.49 46.17 -2.18
N ASP A 62 -3.20 45.95 -2.42
CA ASP A 62 -2.11 46.35 -1.51
C ASP A 62 -0.74 46.14 -2.19
N PRO A 63 0.37 46.73 -1.69
CA PRO A 63 1.25 47.55 -2.51
C PRO A 63 2.67 46.94 -2.56
N GLU A 64 3.59 47.69 -3.17
CA GLU A 64 5.04 47.48 -3.06
C GLU A 64 5.59 46.18 -3.69
N ARG A 65 5.63 46.18 -5.02
CA ARG A 65 6.72 45.51 -5.75
C ARG A 65 7.86 46.50 -6.00
N PRO A 66 9.11 46.18 -5.66
CA PRO A 66 10.25 46.96 -6.11
C PRO A 66 10.41 46.78 -7.62
N ASN A 67 10.35 47.90 -8.34
CA ASN A 67 10.52 48.02 -9.77
C ASN A 67 11.95 47.57 -10.17
N ARG A 68 12.05 46.51 -10.97
CA ARG A 68 13.32 45.87 -11.36
C ARG A 68 13.92 46.46 -12.65
N ASN A 69 13.71 47.75 -12.88
CA ASN A 69 14.19 48.48 -14.07
C ASN A 69 15.03 49.72 -13.70
N ASP A 70 15.87 49.61 -12.67
CA ASP A 70 16.93 50.60 -12.47
C ASP A 70 18.17 50.16 -13.27
N PRO A 71 18.59 50.89 -14.31
CA PRO A 71 19.90 50.67 -14.90
C PRO A 71 20.97 50.99 -13.86
N PRO A 72 22.16 50.35 -13.93
CA PRO A 72 23.23 50.62 -12.99
C PRO A 72 23.58 52.11 -13.04
N LYS A 73 23.41 52.79 -11.89
CA LYS A 73 23.87 54.16 -11.69
C LYS A 73 25.37 54.17 -11.87
N ALA A 74 25.82 54.58 -13.06
CA ALA A 74 27.20 54.92 -13.31
C ALA A 74 27.62 56.00 -12.30
N SER A 75 28.57 55.62 -11.46
CA SER A 75 29.27 56.46 -10.50
C SER A 75 29.68 57.77 -11.15
N GLY A 76 29.11 58.87 -10.63
CA GLY A 76 29.52 60.22 -10.94
C GLY A 76 31.00 60.41 -10.61
N GLY A 77 31.76 60.84 -11.60
CA GLY A 77 33.19 61.03 -11.43
C GLY A 77 33.90 61.71 -12.60
N VAL A 78 33.26 62.65 -13.32
CA VAL A 78 33.96 63.46 -14.33
C VAL A 78 33.53 64.94 -14.38
N ALA A 79 32.56 65.38 -13.56
CA ALA A 79 32.02 66.74 -13.67
C ALA A 79 32.83 67.85 -12.96
N LEU A 80 34.03 67.58 -12.40
CA LEU A 80 34.71 68.51 -11.49
C LEU A 80 36.09 69.04 -11.95
N VAL A 81 36.41 69.03 -13.24
CA VAL A 81 37.71 69.57 -13.71
C VAL A 81 37.57 70.83 -14.58
N VAL A 82 36.38 71.17 -15.09
CA VAL A 82 36.21 72.35 -15.97
C VAL A 82 35.90 73.64 -15.20
N SER A 83 35.50 73.58 -13.92
CA SER A 83 35.11 74.78 -13.15
C SER A 83 36.28 75.51 -12.45
N ILE A 84 37.48 74.93 -12.40
CA ILE A 84 38.64 75.56 -11.73
C ILE A 84 39.44 76.48 -12.67
N ILE A 85 39.34 76.32 -13.99
CA ILE A 85 40.14 77.12 -14.94
C ILE A 85 39.51 78.51 -15.19
N THR A 86 38.19 78.69 -15.02
CA THR A 86 37.54 79.98 -15.28
C THR A 86 37.75 81.02 -14.16
N ALA A 87 38.12 80.60 -12.94
CA ALA A 87 38.33 81.51 -11.81
C ALA A 87 39.76 82.05 -11.68
N ALA A 88 40.76 81.39 -12.27
CA ALA A 88 42.17 81.83 -12.16
C ALA A 88 42.55 82.95 -13.14
N ILE A 89 41.76 83.20 -14.20
CA ILE A 89 42.07 84.22 -15.22
C ILE A 89 41.53 85.61 -14.84
N ALA A 90 40.62 85.72 -13.88
CA ALA A 90 40.01 87.01 -13.50
C ALA A 90 40.80 87.83 -12.45
N ALA A 91 41.85 87.28 -11.84
CA ALA A 91 42.60 87.95 -10.74
C ALA A 91 44.02 88.40 -11.08
N ALA A 92 44.44 88.32 -12.35
CA ALA A 92 45.76 88.79 -12.82
C ALA A 92 45.68 89.98 -13.78
N GLY A 93 44.62 90.79 -13.65
CA GLY A 93 44.56 92.11 -14.26
C GLY A 93 45.14 93.15 -13.31
N VAL A 94 46.04 93.98 -13.83
CA VAL A 94 46.53 95.26 -13.27
C VAL A 94 47.92 95.18 -12.62
N TRP A 95 48.89 95.71 -13.39
CA TRP A 95 50.28 96.11 -13.07
C TRP A 95 51.40 95.05 -13.09
N VAL A 96 52.04 94.86 -14.25
CA VAL A 96 53.52 94.93 -14.42
C VAL A 96 53.87 95.30 -15.88
N SER A 97 54.80 96.26 -15.99
CA SER A 97 55.54 96.80 -17.14
C SER A 97 55.74 95.95 -18.42
N ASN A 98 55.92 96.65 -19.55
CA ASN A 98 56.24 96.20 -20.94
C ASN A 98 57.36 95.13 -21.14
N GLY A 99 57.93 94.54 -20.07
CA GLY A 99 58.79 93.35 -20.13
C GLY A 99 58.09 92.03 -19.78
N ASN A 100 56.87 92.06 -19.22
CA ASN A 100 56.15 90.86 -18.76
C ASN A 100 55.07 90.34 -19.73
N LEU A 101 54.83 91.03 -20.85
CA LEU A 101 53.87 90.59 -21.88
C LEU A 101 54.34 89.29 -22.57
N GLU A 102 55.65 89.10 -22.71
CA GLU A 102 56.19 87.84 -23.23
C GLU A 102 56.08 86.71 -22.21
N ALA A 103 56.25 87.00 -20.92
CA ALA A 103 56.10 86.01 -19.85
C ALA A 103 54.65 85.53 -19.70
N THR A 104 53.67 86.45 -19.81
CA THR A 104 52.24 86.09 -19.78
C THR A 104 51.79 85.41 -21.07
N LYS A 105 52.31 85.78 -22.25
CA LYS A 105 52.09 84.99 -23.48
C LYS A 105 52.64 83.57 -23.35
N ARG A 106 53.86 83.39 -22.84
CA ARG A 106 54.42 82.06 -22.59
C ARG A 106 53.61 81.25 -21.58
N GLN A 107 53.05 81.88 -20.54
CA GLN A 107 52.13 81.20 -19.62
C GLN A 107 50.78 80.86 -20.25
N ALA A 108 50.21 81.74 -21.08
CA ALA A 108 48.97 81.45 -21.81
C ALA A 108 49.16 80.34 -22.85
N ASP A 109 50.29 80.33 -23.56
CA ASP A 109 50.67 79.28 -24.51
C ASP A 109 50.91 77.94 -23.77
N ALA A 110 51.56 77.97 -22.60
CA ALA A 110 51.73 76.79 -21.75
C ALA A 110 50.40 76.26 -21.19
N ALA A 111 49.50 77.14 -20.77
CA ALA A 111 48.17 76.76 -20.28
C ALA A 111 47.28 76.21 -21.40
N SER A 112 47.37 76.77 -22.61
CA SER A 112 46.71 76.25 -23.81
C SER A 112 47.20 74.84 -24.16
N GLY A 113 48.52 74.62 -24.09
CA GLY A 113 49.12 73.30 -24.28
C GLY A 113 48.74 72.28 -23.21
N GLN A 114 48.56 72.70 -21.94
CA GLN A 114 48.04 71.81 -20.90
C GLN A 114 46.55 71.47 -21.10
N LEU A 115 45.75 72.44 -21.55
CA LEU A 115 44.33 72.23 -21.82
C LEU A 115 44.11 71.23 -22.97
N SER A 116 44.90 71.31 -24.04
CA SER A 116 44.82 70.36 -25.15
C SER A 116 45.15 68.93 -24.71
N VAL A 117 46.22 68.76 -23.93
CA VAL A 117 46.60 67.44 -23.35
C VAL A 117 45.50 66.91 -22.44
N MET A 118 44.85 67.77 -21.64
CA MET A 118 43.78 67.36 -20.74
C MET A 118 42.50 66.96 -21.49
N MET A 119 42.16 67.67 -22.58
CA MET A 119 41.03 67.28 -23.45
C MET A 119 41.28 65.94 -24.14
N GLU A 120 42.51 65.68 -24.57
CA GLU A 120 42.90 64.41 -25.18
C GLU A 120 42.82 63.26 -24.16
N GLN A 121 43.34 63.46 -22.94
CA GLN A 121 43.20 62.50 -21.83
C GLN A 121 41.73 62.21 -21.46
N LEU A 122 40.85 63.22 -21.51
CA LEU A 122 39.41 63.05 -21.28
C LEU A 122 38.72 62.26 -22.39
N SER A 123 39.14 62.46 -23.64
CA SER A 123 38.65 61.68 -24.78
C SER A 123 39.06 60.20 -24.65
N ASP A 124 40.31 59.94 -24.28
CA ASP A 124 40.82 58.59 -24.05
C ASP A 124 40.18 57.91 -22.83
N ALA A 125 39.90 58.66 -21.76
CA ALA A 125 39.15 58.17 -20.62
C ALA A 125 37.70 57.80 -20.98
N ARG A 126 37.05 58.57 -21.87
CA ARG A 126 35.70 58.25 -22.36
C ARG A 126 35.69 57.05 -23.29
N SER A 127 36.67 56.93 -24.19
CA SER A 127 36.76 55.78 -25.11
C SER A 127 37.06 54.48 -24.34
N SER A 128 37.93 54.53 -23.34
CA SER A 128 38.22 53.39 -22.46
C SER A 128 37.03 53.02 -21.56
N ALA A 129 36.27 54.00 -21.03
CA ALA A 129 35.04 53.73 -20.29
C ALA A 129 33.96 53.06 -21.19
N ALA A 130 33.75 53.56 -22.41
CA ALA A 130 32.82 52.95 -23.35
C ALA A 130 33.24 51.52 -23.73
N ALA A 131 34.56 51.27 -23.87
CA ALA A 131 35.08 49.92 -24.10
C ALA A 131 34.82 49.00 -22.90
N ALA A 132 35.01 49.48 -21.66
CA ALA A 132 34.73 48.72 -20.44
C ALA A 132 33.24 48.37 -20.30
N ASP A 133 32.34 49.31 -20.59
CA ASP A 133 30.89 49.07 -20.56
C ASP A 133 30.47 48.03 -21.60
N SER A 134 31.05 48.09 -22.81
CA SER A 134 30.78 47.09 -23.86
C SER A 134 31.28 45.70 -23.49
N ALA A 135 32.44 45.60 -22.82
CA ALA A 135 32.98 44.33 -22.33
C ALA A 135 32.11 43.73 -21.22
N ALA A 136 31.62 44.55 -20.29
CA ALA A 136 30.70 44.12 -19.25
C ALA A 136 29.36 43.61 -19.82
N ALA A 137 28.80 44.29 -20.83
CA ALA A 137 27.58 43.85 -21.51
C ALA A 137 27.76 42.50 -22.22
N ILE A 138 28.90 42.27 -22.87
CA ILE A 138 29.23 40.99 -23.51
C ILE A 138 29.34 39.88 -22.46
N GLU A 139 29.94 40.15 -21.30
CA GLU A 139 30.12 39.14 -20.25
C GLU A 139 28.79 38.79 -19.57
N MET A 140 27.91 39.76 -19.33
CA MET A 140 26.54 39.50 -18.86
C MET A 140 25.75 38.64 -19.85
N ALA A 141 25.83 38.95 -21.16
CA ALA A 141 25.17 38.15 -22.18
C ALA A 141 25.68 36.69 -22.24
N LYS A 142 26.98 36.47 -21.98
CA LYS A 142 27.54 35.12 -21.86
C LYS A 142 27.01 34.40 -20.62
N GLN A 143 26.95 35.09 -19.48
CA GLN A 143 26.40 34.53 -18.24
C GLN A 143 24.93 34.14 -18.40
N ASP A 144 24.11 35.01 -19.01
CA ASP A 144 22.70 34.71 -19.29
C ASP A 144 22.54 33.48 -20.19
N LYS A 145 23.38 33.37 -21.23
CA LYS A 145 23.41 32.19 -22.10
C LYS A 145 23.79 30.92 -21.33
N GLN A 146 24.75 31.01 -20.39
CA GLN A 146 25.15 29.88 -19.56
C GLN A 146 24.07 29.49 -18.54
N ILE A 147 23.41 30.47 -17.92
CA ILE A 147 22.29 30.23 -17.00
C ILE A 147 21.14 29.55 -17.75
N SER A 148 20.79 30.02 -18.95
CA SER A 148 19.74 29.41 -19.77
C SER A 148 20.08 27.98 -20.20
N ALA A 149 21.34 27.73 -20.60
CA ALA A 149 21.81 26.38 -20.92
C ALA A 149 21.75 25.44 -19.70
N ASN A 150 22.18 25.92 -18.52
CA ASN A 150 22.12 25.16 -17.28
C ASN A 150 20.67 24.87 -16.85
N GLN A 151 19.75 25.83 -17.01
CA GLN A 151 18.33 25.63 -16.75
C GLN A 151 17.71 24.58 -17.67
N THR A 152 18.09 24.59 -18.95
CA THR A 152 17.63 23.60 -19.93
C THR A 152 18.17 22.20 -19.61
N LEU A 153 19.44 22.10 -19.23
CA LEU A 153 20.03 20.83 -18.80
C LEU A 153 19.36 20.29 -17.53
N ALA A 154 19.09 21.17 -16.56
CA ALA A 154 18.39 20.80 -15.32
C ALA A 154 16.95 20.32 -15.60
N ALA A 155 16.22 20.99 -16.49
CA ALA A 155 14.88 20.58 -16.90
C ALA A 155 14.89 19.23 -17.63
N ALA A 156 15.86 19.01 -18.52
CA ALA A 156 16.04 17.73 -19.21
C ALA A 156 16.35 16.59 -18.22
N ALA A 157 17.24 16.82 -17.25
CA ALA A 157 17.56 15.86 -16.20
C ALA A 157 16.34 15.55 -15.31
N ALA A 158 15.54 16.56 -14.96
CA ALA A 158 14.30 16.38 -14.20
C ALA A 158 13.27 15.53 -14.97
N ASN A 159 13.09 15.79 -16.27
CA ASN A 159 12.19 15.01 -17.13
C ASN A 159 12.65 13.55 -17.27
N GLN A 160 13.96 13.31 -17.40
CA GLN A 160 14.52 11.96 -17.42
C GLN A 160 14.29 11.22 -16.09
N ALA A 161 14.46 11.91 -14.95
CA ALA A 161 14.19 11.33 -13.63
C ALA A 161 12.71 10.96 -13.44
N ILE A 162 11.78 11.82 -13.88
CA ILE A 162 10.35 11.55 -13.86
C ILE A 162 10.02 10.34 -14.74
N ALA A 163 10.52 10.30 -15.98
CA ALA A 163 10.30 9.18 -16.90
C ALA A 163 10.85 7.86 -16.34
N ALA A 164 12.05 7.89 -15.74
CA ALA A 164 12.65 6.74 -15.08
C ALA A 164 11.79 6.25 -13.90
N LYS A 165 11.29 7.15 -13.04
CA LYS A 165 10.41 6.80 -11.92
C LYS A 165 9.12 6.14 -12.42
N THR A 166 8.45 6.73 -13.41
CA THR A 166 7.23 6.18 -14.00
C THR A 166 7.48 4.80 -14.62
N SER A 167 8.61 4.61 -15.31
CA SER A 167 8.98 3.31 -15.87
C SER A 167 9.23 2.26 -14.78
N ALA A 168 9.85 2.63 -13.66
CA ALA A 168 10.08 1.73 -12.53
C ALA A 168 8.78 1.34 -11.84
N GLU A 169 7.83 2.25 -11.69
CA GLU A 169 6.49 1.96 -11.15
C GLU A 169 5.70 1.03 -12.08
N ALA A 170 5.75 1.25 -13.39
CA ALA A 170 5.14 0.36 -14.37
C ALA A 170 5.75 -1.05 -14.35
N LEU A 171 7.08 -1.16 -14.27
CA LEU A 171 7.77 -2.44 -14.13
C LEU A 171 7.42 -3.15 -12.82
N LYS A 172 7.29 -2.42 -11.70
CA LYS A 172 6.81 -3.00 -10.43
C LYS A 172 5.40 -3.59 -10.58
N GLY A 173 4.49 -2.88 -11.26
CA GLY A 173 3.15 -3.38 -11.55
C GLY A 173 3.18 -4.65 -12.42
N GLN A 174 4.02 -4.69 -13.46
CA GLN A 174 4.18 -5.87 -14.31
C GLN A 174 4.78 -7.06 -13.55
N VAL A 175 5.78 -6.84 -12.69
CA VAL A 175 6.36 -7.90 -11.85
C VAL A 175 5.31 -8.45 -10.89
N ALA A 176 4.49 -7.59 -10.26
CA ALA A 176 3.41 -8.04 -9.39
C ALA A 176 2.38 -8.90 -10.15
N LEU A 177 2.00 -8.50 -11.36
CA LEU A 177 1.09 -9.27 -12.22
C LEU A 177 1.72 -10.61 -12.64
N MET A 178 2.99 -10.62 -13.05
CA MET A 178 3.69 -11.86 -13.40
C MET A 178 3.82 -12.79 -12.20
N GLN A 179 4.13 -12.24 -11.02
CA GLN A 179 4.20 -13.01 -9.79
C GLN A 179 2.83 -13.60 -9.46
N ALA A 180 1.75 -12.82 -9.54
CA ALA A 180 0.38 -13.28 -9.30
C ALA A 180 -0.03 -14.41 -10.27
N GLN A 181 0.33 -14.31 -11.55
CA GLN A 181 0.09 -15.37 -12.54
C GLN A 181 0.91 -16.64 -12.27
N GLN A 182 2.08 -16.50 -11.67
CA GLN A 182 2.93 -17.62 -11.28
C GLN A 182 2.59 -18.19 -9.90
N ARG A 183 1.57 -17.71 -9.19
CA ARG A 183 1.19 -18.29 -7.90
C ARG A 183 0.52 -19.67 -8.08
N PRO A 184 0.73 -20.60 -7.13
CA PRO A 184 -0.19 -21.72 -7.00
C PRO A 184 -1.58 -21.16 -6.66
N TRP A 185 -2.61 -21.74 -7.28
CA TRP A 185 -3.99 -21.39 -7.02
C TRP A 185 -4.67 -22.66 -6.55
N ILE A 186 -4.96 -22.76 -5.24
CA ILE A 186 -5.58 -23.97 -4.70
C ILE A 186 -7.09 -23.77 -4.63
N THR A 187 -7.82 -24.54 -5.42
CA THR A 187 -9.27 -24.64 -5.31
C THR A 187 -9.66 -25.73 -4.34
N LEU A 188 -10.71 -25.48 -3.57
CA LEU A 188 -11.30 -26.43 -2.65
C LEU A 188 -12.68 -26.82 -3.21
N ASN A 189 -12.89 -28.11 -3.44
CA ASN A 189 -14.16 -28.68 -3.86
C ASN A 189 -14.72 -29.54 -2.71
N ILE A 190 -15.96 -29.30 -2.32
CA ILE A 190 -16.64 -30.04 -1.25
C ILE A 190 -17.69 -30.96 -1.84
N SER A 191 -17.72 -32.18 -1.36
CA SER A 191 -18.80 -33.12 -1.58
C SER A 191 -19.12 -33.86 -0.28
N THR A 192 -20.17 -34.67 -0.27
CA THR A 192 -20.43 -35.59 0.84
C THR A 192 -20.98 -36.90 0.30
N LYS A 193 -20.52 -38.02 0.87
CA LYS A 193 -21.08 -39.35 0.64
C LYS A 193 -22.06 -39.77 1.73
N ASN A 194 -22.13 -39.03 2.83
CA ASN A 194 -22.95 -39.35 4.00
C ASN A 194 -24.10 -38.37 4.13
N PRO A 195 -25.26 -38.79 4.66
CA PRO A 195 -26.38 -37.90 4.86
C PRO A 195 -26.06 -36.81 5.90
N LEU A 196 -26.74 -35.67 5.78
CA LEU A 196 -26.87 -34.73 6.90
C LEU A 196 -27.82 -35.34 7.92
N GLN A 197 -27.30 -35.62 9.12
CA GLN A 197 -28.05 -36.26 10.19
C GLN A 197 -28.33 -35.25 11.29
N PHE A 198 -29.60 -35.18 11.71
CA PHE A 198 -29.99 -34.58 12.97
C PHE A 198 -30.22 -35.67 13.99
N PHE A 199 -29.69 -35.50 15.18
CA PHE A 199 -29.89 -36.42 16.29
C PHE A 199 -30.12 -35.63 17.58
N ASN A 200 -30.95 -36.19 18.47
CA ASN A 200 -31.26 -35.55 19.74
C ASN A 200 -30.41 -36.18 20.84
N LEU A 201 -29.59 -35.35 21.49
CA LEU A 201 -28.89 -35.69 22.72
C LEU A 201 -29.60 -35.02 23.91
N PRO A 202 -29.26 -35.36 25.17
CA PRO A 202 -29.92 -34.77 26.34
C PRO A 202 -29.85 -33.24 26.43
N ASP A 203 -28.88 -32.62 25.76
CA ASP A 203 -28.67 -31.16 25.69
C ASP A 203 -29.38 -30.50 24.49
N GLY A 204 -30.03 -31.27 23.61
CA GLY A 204 -30.86 -30.78 22.51
C GLY A 204 -30.55 -31.41 21.15
N PRO A 205 -31.06 -30.81 20.05
CA PRO A 205 -30.77 -31.29 18.71
C PRO A 205 -29.32 -30.95 18.33
N HIS A 206 -28.63 -31.91 17.74
CA HIS A 206 -27.33 -31.74 17.09
C HIS A 206 -27.49 -32.06 15.61
N ALA A 207 -26.63 -31.49 14.79
CA ALA A 207 -26.53 -31.87 13.39
C ALA A 207 -25.08 -32.19 13.04
N PHE A 208 -24.88 -33.23 12.21
CA PHE A 208 -23.56 -33.68 11.78
C PHE A 208 -23.60 -34.05 10.30
N MET A 209 -22.60 -33.60 9.57
CA MET A 209 -22.40 -33.97 8.17
C MET A 209 -20.91 -34.14 7.87
N PRO A 210 -20.48 -35.36 7.54
CA PRO A 210 -19.17 -35.61 6.97
C PRO A 210 -18.95 -34.90 5.64
N LEU A 211 -17.72 -34.46 5.39
CA LEU A 211 -17.29 -33.84 4.14
C LEU A 211 -16.21 -34.71 3.48
N ASP A 212 -16.30 -34.80 2.15
CA ASP A 212 -15.22 -35.24 1.26
C ASP A 212 -14.68 -33.97 0.56
N ILE A 213 -13.45 -33.59 0.88
CA ILE A 213 -12.80 -32.37 0.39
C ILE A 213 -11.75 -32.75 -0.65
N ARG A 214 -11.80 -32.15 -1.83
CA ARG A 214 -10.75 -32.23 -2.84
C ARG A 214 -10.04 -30.88 -2.94
N LEU A 215 -8.74 -30.88 -2.67
CA LEU A 215 -7.88 -29.74 -2.94
C LEU A 215 -7.19 -29.96 -4.28
N GLU A 216 -7.21 -28.96 -5.16
CA GLU A 216 -6.58 -29.04 -6.48
C GLU A 216 -5.79 -27.77 -6.76
N ASN A 217 -4.57 -27.91 -7.24
CA ASN A 217 -3.77 -26.78 -7.68
C ASN A 217 -4.05 -26.46 -9.15
N ILE A 218 -4.86 -25.44 -9.39
CA ILE A 218 -5.17 -24.93 -10.73
C ILE A 218 -4.16 -23.86 -11.20
N GLY A 219 -3.14 -23.56 -10.39
CA GLY A 219 -2.07 -22.61 -10.70
C GLY A 219 -0.91 -23.24 -11.48
N GLN A 220 0.11 -22.41 -11.76
CA GLN A 220 1.28 -22.81 -12.58
C GLN A 220 2.53 -23.14 -11.76
N SER A 221 2.47 -22.96 -10.45
CA SER A 221 3.59 -23.24 -9.53
C SER A 221 3.20 -24.28 -8.48
N PRO A 222 4.16 -25.00 -7.90
CA PRO A 222 3.91 -25.88 -6.77
C PRO A 222 3.51 -25.09 -5.52
N ALA A 223 2.52 -25.60 -4.80
CA ALA A 223 2.17 -25.17 -3.44
C ALA A 223 2.82 -26.10 -2.42
N PHE A 224 3.40 -25.53 -1.37
CA PHE A 224 4.04 -26.30 -0.30
C PHE A 224 3.23 -26.20 0.97
N ASN A 225 3.23 -27.27 1.77
CA ASN A 225 2.58 -27.30 3.07
C ASN A 225 1.10 -26.92 3.00
N VAL A 226 0.40 -27.42 1.98
CA VAL A 226 -1.02 -27.14 1.75
C VAL A 226 -1.81 -27.76 2.88
N ASN A 227 -2.59 -26.92 3.56
CA ASN A 227 -3.48 -27.32 4.64
C ASN A 227 -4.83 -26.63 4.45
N SER A 228 -5.92 -27.33 4.73
CA SER A 228 -7.27 -26.79 4.57
C SER A 228 -8.11 -27.03 5.81
N VAL A 229 -8.93 -26.05 6.15
CA VAL A 229 -9.92 -26.14 7.23
C VAL A 229 -11.27 -25.64 6.72
N THR A 230 -12.34 -26.27 7.20
CA THR A 230 -13.72 -25.94 6.86
C THR A 230 -14.57 -25.88 8.12
N TRP A 231 -15.49 -24.94 8.17
CA TRP A 231 -16.44 -24.77 9.27
C TRP A 231 -17.86 -24.64 8.74
N GLY A 232 -18.82 -25.06 9.57
CA GLY A 232 -20.22 -24.82 9.35
C GLY A 232 -20.63 -23.46 9.91
N TYR A 233 -21.60 -22.83 9.26
CA TYR A 233 -22.20 -21.57 9.69
C TYR A 233 -23.72 -21.66 9.58
N LEU A 234 -24.41 -21.29 10.67
CA LEU A 234 -25.86 -21.11 10.66
C LEU A 234 -26.18 -19.63 10.66
N SER A 235 -26.96 -19.19 9.68
CA SER A 235 -27.40 -17.80 9.57
C SER A 235 -28.61 -17.55 10.46
N TYR A 236 -28.56 -16.49 11.29
CA TYR A 236 -29.67 -16.08 12.14
C TYR A 236 -29.69 -14.55 12.39
N PRO A 237 -30.81 -13.97 12.87
CA PRO A 237 -30.86 -12.54 13.14
C PRO A 237 -29.76 -12.08 14.10
N GLY A 238 -28.92 -11.13 13.68
CA GLY A 238 -27.75 -10.68 14.43
C GLY A 238 -26.47 -11.47 14.17
N HIS A 239 -26.53 -12.53 13.35
CA HIS A 239 -25.41 -13.33 12.90
C HIS A 239 -25.65 -13.78 11.46
N ALA A 240 -25.55 -12.82 10.54
CA ALA A 240 -25.75 -13.04 9.11
C ALA A 240 -24.51 -12.68 8.26
N ASP A 241 -23.50 -12.05 8.87
CA ASP A 241 -22.26 -11.69 8.18
C ASP A 241 -21.25 -12.86 8.21
N PHE A 242 -21.55 -13.89 7.42
CA PHE A 242 -20.67 -15.04 7.25
C PHE A 242 -19.32 -14.65 6.62
N THR A 243 -19.26 -13.55 5.86
CA THR A 243 -18.02 -13.04 5.25
C THR A 243 -17.04 -12.58 6.32
N GLN A 244 -17.52 -11.79 7.29
CA GLN A 244 -16.72 -11.35 8.42
C GLN A 244 -16.24 -12.51 9.27
N GLU A 245 -17.10 -13.49 9.57
CA GLU A 245 -16.69 -14.68 10.34
C GLU A 245 -15.63 -15.49 9.57
N ALA A 246 -15.88 -15.78 8.29
CA ALA A 246 -14.95 -16.51 7.44
C ALA A 246 -13.59 -15.82 7.40
N THR A 247 -13.56 -14.50 7.18
CA THR A 247 -12.32 -13.71 7.18
C THR A 247 -11.59 -13.80 8.52
N SER A 248 -12.31 -13.60 9.63
CA SER A 248 -11.73 -13.66 10.97
C SER A 248 -11.11 -15.02 11.30
N ARG A 249 -11.80 -16.11 10.94
CA ARG A 249 -11.33 -17.49 11.14
C ARG A 249 -10.15 -17.83 10.24
N CYS A 250 -10.22 -17.44 8.97
CA CYS A 250 -9.15 -17.55 7.99
C CYS A 250 -7.86 -16.86 8.45
N GLU A 251 -7.96 -15.62 8.95
CA GLU A 251 -6.82 -14.87 9.48
C GLU A 251 -6.28 -15.47 10.79
N SER A 252 -7.14 -16.02 11.64
CA SER A 252 -6.69 -16.77 12.82
C SER A 252 -5.92 -18.02 12.41
N PHE A 253 -6.41 -18.75 11.42
CA PHE A 253 -5.77 -19.96 10.91
C PHE A 253 -4.42 -19.65 10.24
N ARG A 254 -4.31 -18.55 9.50
CA ARG A 254 -3.06 -18.10 8.85
C ARG A 254 -1.92 -17.83 9.86
N LYS A 255 -2.26 -17.40 11.07
CA LYS A 255 -1.28 -17.14 12.15
C LYS A 255 -0.77 -18.41 12.81
N GLU A 256 -1.40 -19.55 12.56
CA GLU A 256 -0.88 -20.82 13.05
C GLU A 256 0.45 -21.11 12.38
N VAL A 257 1.41 -21.40 13.23
CA VAL A 257 2.79 -21.59 12.82
C VAL A 257 2.88 -22.87 11.96
N LEU A 258 3.11 -22.70 10.66
CA LEU A 258 3.31 -23.79 9.70
C LEU A 258 4.70 -24.46 9.83
N ASP A 259 5.46 -24.16 10.89
CA ASP A 259 6.87 -24.56 11.10
C ASP A 259 7.13 -26.08 11.13
N ASN A 260 6.09 -26.92 11.05
CA ASN A 260 6.30 -28.32 10.73
C ASN A 260 6.10 -28.54 9.22
N PRO A 261 7.19 -28.50 8.41
CA PRO A 261 7.12 -28.76 6.97
C PRO A 261 6.61 -30.17 6.62
N ASN A 262 6.45 -31.07 7.60
CA ASN A 262 5.91 -32.41 7.40
C ASN A 262 4.39 -32.52 7.64
N ARG A 263 3.67 -31.41 7.92
CA ARG A 263 2.23 -31.46 8.23
C ARG A 263 1.31 -31.30 7.02
N GLY A 264 1.72 -30.55 6.00
CA GLY A 264 0.91 -30.29 4.82
C GLY A 264 1.40 -31.05 3.58
N GLU A 265 0.53 -31.08 2.58
CA GLU A 265 0.82 -31.73 1.30
C GLU A 265 1.61 -30.80 0.38
N ILE A 266 2.32 -31.36 -0.60
CA ILE A 266 2.88 -30.61 -1.72
C ILE A 266 1.98 -30.88 -2.92
N LEU A 267 1.44 -29.82 -3.52
CA LEU A 267 0.60 -29.94 -4.72
C LEU A 267 1.29 -29.26 -5.90
N PHE A 268 1.72 -30.04 -6.89
CA PHE A 268 2.21 -29.49 -8.16
C PHE A 268 1.03 -29.00 -9.01
N PRO A 269 1.28 -28.19 -10.06
CA PRO A 269 0.25 -27.80 -11.01
C PRO A 269 -0.57 -28.99 -11.51
N HIS A 270 -1.89 -28.88 -11.44
CA HIS A 270 -2.89 -29.89 -11.79
C HIS A 270 -2.92 -31.16 -10.90
N ASP A 271 -2.10 -31.22 -9.85
CA ASP A 271 -2.25 -32.25 -8.82
C ASP A 271 -3.45 -31.94 -7.92
N HIS A 272 -3.97 -33.00 -7.32
CA HIS A 272 -5.02 -32.93 -6.32
C HIS A 272 -4.79 -33.90 -5.18
N VAL A 273 -5.36 -33.58 -4.02
CA VAL A 273 -5.46 -34.48 -2.88
C VAL A 273 -6.91 -34.60 -2.44
N ASP A 274 -7.36 -35.83 -2.22
CA ASP A 274 -8.69 -36.15 -1.72
C ASP A 274 -8.61 -36.43 -0.22
N ILE A 275 -9.23 -35.56 0.56
CA ILE A 275 -9.34 -35.64 2.01
C ILE A 275 -10.74 -36.18 2.34
N SER A 276 -10.79 -37.36 2.94
CA SER A 276 -12.05 -38.01 3.36
C SER A 276 -11.98 -38.38 4.84
N LEU A 277 -13.13 -38.63 5.48
CA LEU A 277 -13.24 -39.03 6.90
C LEU A 277 -12.25 -40.10 7.39
N ASN A 278 -11.78 -40.96 6.48
CA ASN A 278 -10.88 -42.06 6.82
C ASN A 278 -9.40 -41.64 6.84
N ASP A 279 -9.09 -40.42 6.39
CA ASP A 279 -7.72 -39.89 6.44
C ASP A 279 -7.43 -39.30 7.82
N GLN A 280 -6.77 -40.08 8.67
CA GLN A 280 -6.39 -39.68 10.03
C GLN A 280 -5.50 -38.43 10.07
N ARG A 281 -4.86 -38.05 8.96
CA ARG A 281 -3.99 -36.87 8.89
C ARG A 281 -4.78 -35.55 8.98
N HIS A 282 -6.08 -35.57 8.66
CA HIS A 282 -6.89 -34.36 8.49
C HIS A 282 -8.22 -34.41 9.29
N PHE A 283 -8.29 -35.19 10.36
CA PHE A 283 -9.54 -35.49 11.06
C PHE A 283 -10.37 -34.27 11.51
N ALA A 284 -9.71 -33.17 11.89
CA ALA A 284 -10.38 -31.97 12.39
C ALA A 284 -11.18 -31.19 11.31
N THR A 285 -11.03 -31.53 10.02
CA THR A 285 -11.56 -30.73 8.90
C THR A 285 -12.55 -31.51 8.03
N GLN A 286 -12.92 -32.73 8.44
CA GLN A 286 -13.68 -33.68 7.61
C GLN A 286 -15.16 -33.77 7.97
N ALA A 287 -15.66 -32.91 8.84
CA ALA A 287 -17.07 -32.85 9.16
C ALA A 287 -17.47 -31.47 9.65
N ILE A 288 -18.74 -31.15 9.48
CA ILE A 288 -19.38 -30.06 10.21
C ILE A 288 -20.30 -30.62 11.28
N GLY A 289 -20.29 -29.94 12.42
CA GLY A 289 -21.18 -30.20 13.53
C GLY A 289 -21.84 -28.89 13.95
N PHE A 290 -23.12 -28.95 14.30
CA PHE A 290 -23.85 -27.83 14.88
C PHE A 290 -24.38 -28.23 16.25
N MET A 291 -24.09 -27.39 17.24
CA MET A 291 -24.48 -27.59 18.62
C MET A 291 -25.93 -27.11 18.86
N PRO A 292 -26.61 -27.58 19.91
CA PRO A 292 -28.00 -27.25 20.20
C PRO A 292 -28.27 -25.74 20.28
N LYS A 293 -27.33 -24.97 20.86
CA LYS A 293 -27.47 -23.52 20.98
C LYS A 293 -27.45 -22.81 19.62
N GLU A 294 -26.62 -23.27 18.70
CA GLU A 294 -26.51 -22.71 17.34
C GLU A 294 -27.79 -23.02 16.55
N ILE A 295 -28.24 -24.28 16.61
CA ILE A 295 -29.49 -24.72 15.96
C ILE A 295 -30.69 -23.95 16.52
N ALA A 296 -30.80 -23.82 17.84
CA ALA A 296 -31.90 -23.09 18.48
C ALA A 296 -31.91 -21.59 18.13
N SER A 297 -30.73 -20.99 17.91
CA SER A 297 -30.62 -19.58 17.53
C SER A 297 -30.99 -19.35 16.05
N ALA A 298 -30.73 -20.35 15.20
CA ALA A 298 -30.96 -20.28 13.76
C ALA A 298 -32.29 -20.84 13.28
N ALA A 299 -32.99 -21.62 14.10
CA ALA A 299 -34.29 -22.16 13.77
C ALA A 299 -35.31 -21.03 13.56
N ASP A 300 -35.95 -21.02 12.40
CA ASP A 300 -37.12 -20.18 12.16
C ASP A 300 -38.37 -20.71 12.88
N ARG A 301 -39.52 -20.07 12.66
CA ARG A 301 -40.81 -20.49 13.27
C ARG A 301 -41.28 -21.88 12.80
N GLU A 302 -40.76 -22.38 11.70
CA GLU A 302 -41.08 -23.68 11.10
C GLU A 302 -40.00 -24.74 11.41
N ASN A 303 -39.02 -24.41 12.26
CA ASN A 303 -37.84 -25.22 12.58
C ASN A 303 -36.95 -25.50 11.36
N ASN A 304 -36.86 -24.56 10.44
CA ASN A 304 -35.89 -24.59 9.36
C ASN A 304 -34.61 -23.83 9.75
N ILE A 305 -33.47 -24.29 9.23
CA ILE A 305 -32.18 -23.60 9.30
C ILE A 305 -31.60 -23.42 7.90
N THR A 306 -30.83 -22.35 7.69
CA THR A 306 -30.01 -22.17 6.49
C THR A 306 -28.56 -22.45 6.84
N ILE A 307 -27.92 -23.33 6.07
CA ILE A 307 -26.55 -23.78 6.33
C ILE A 307 -25.61 -23.20 5.27
N PHE A 308 -24.54 -22.57 5.74
CA PHE A 308 -23.38 -22.21 4.94
C PHE A 308 -22.17 -23.01 5.39
N LEU A 309 -21.24 -23.22 4.48
CA LEU A 309 -19.90 -23.69 4.77
C LEU A 309 -18.93 -22.61 4.35
N TYR A 310 -17.89 -22.41 5.14
CA TYR A 310 -16.75 -21.63 4.70
C TYR A 310 -15.47 -22.38 5.03
N GLY A 311 -14.42 -22.11 4.27
CA GLY A 311 -13.13 -22.75 4.48
C GLY A 311 -11.98 -21.93 3.93
N CYS A 312 -10.80 -22.25 4.40
CA CYS A 312 -9.56 -21.58 4.03
C CYS A 312 -8.53 -22.66 3.69
N VAL A 313 -7.81 -22.47 2.59
CA VAL A 313 -6.64 -23.27 2.23
C VAL A 313 -5.42 -22.40 2.43
N ASP A 314 -4.59 -22.73 3.41
CA ASP A 314 -3.30 -22.07 3.65
C ASP A 314 -2.18 -22.86 2.99
N TYR A 315 -1.24 -22.16 2.36
CA TYR A 315 -0.10 -22.76 1.69
C TYR A 315 1.09 -21.81 1.65
N MET A 316 2.28 -22.38 1.44
CA MET A 316 3.51 -21.62 1.32
C MET A 316 3.98 -21.57 -0.14
N PHE A 317 4.43 -20.40 -0.57
CA PHE A 317 5.00 -20.18 -1.89
C PHE A 317 6.13 -19.12 -1.84
N GLY A 318 7.00 -19.10 -2.85
CA GLY A 318 8.05 -18.08 -3.00
C GLY A 318 9.37 -18.35 -2.25
N LYS A 319 10.30 -17.39 -2.35
CA LYS A 319 11.59 -17.32 -1.64
C LYS A 319 11.79 -15.89 -1.09
N PRO A 320 11.79 -15.66 0.24
CA PRO A 320 11.52 -16.64 1.28
C PRO A 320 10.09 -17.20 1.16
N LYS A 321 9.84 -18.37 1.73
CA LYS A 321 8.50 -18.96 1.71
C LYS A 321 7.55 -18.07 2.53
N THR A 322 6.53 -17.53 1.87
CA THR A 322 5.48 -16.71 2.50
C THR A 322 4.16 -17.48 2.52
N HIS A 323 3.34 -17.21 3.54
CA HIS A 323 1.98 -17.77 3.64
C HIS A 323 1.04 -17.06 2.68
N HIS A 324 0.25 -17.85 1.98
CA HIS A 324 -0.83 -17.41 1.12
C HIS A 324 -2.07 -18.23 1.41
N GLN A 325 -3.24 -17.63 1.21
CA GLN A 325 -4.49 -18.30 1.52
C GLN A 325 -5.51 -18.17 0.40
N SER A 326 -6.36 -19.18 0.27
CA SER A 326 -7.53 -19.16 -0.61
C SER A 326 -8.78 -19.48 0.20
N GLY A 327 -9.66 -18.49 0.34
CA GLY A 327 -10.95 -18.62 1.01
C GLY A 327 -12.04 -19.12 0.06
N VAL A 328 -12.97 -19.92 0.59
CA VAL A 328 -14.15 -20.40 -0.13
C VAL A 328 -15.38 -20.36 0.76
N ILE A 329 -16.53 -20.10 0.16
CA ILE A 329 -17.84 -20.24 0.81
C ILE A 329 -18.76 -21.05 -0.08
N PHE A 330 -19.52 -21.94 0.53
CA PHE A 330 -20.58 -22.69 -0.09
C PHE A 330 -21.89 -22.42 0.65
N GLN A 331 -22.95 -22.25 -0.11
CA GLN A 331 -24.30 -22.37 0.41
C GLN A 331 -24.80 -23.79 0.14
N LEU A 332 -25.43 -24.40 1.14
CA LEU A 332 -25.97 -25.74 1.03
C LEU A 332 -27.41 -25.67 0.52
N PHE A 333 -27.73 -26.57 -0.40
CA PHE A 333 -29.07 -26.79 -0.92
C PHE A 333 -29.42 -28.26 -0.81
N LYS A 334 -30.71 -28.56 -0.66
CA LYS A 334 -31.27 -29.89 -0.85
C LYS A 334 -32.12 -29.94 -2.11
N ARG A 335 -32.07 -31.05 -2.84
CA ARG A 335 -32.99 -31.34 -3.95
C ARG A 335 -34.32 -31.76 -3.37
N VAL A 336 -35.40 -31.10 -3.80
CA VAL A 336 -36.77 -31.48 -3.44
C VAL A 336 -37.58 -31.79 -4.70
N LYS A 337 -38.41 -32.83 -4.65
CA LYS A 337 -39.34 -33.16 -5.72
C LYS A 337 -40.64 -32.38 -5.52
N LEU A 338 -41.00 -31.57 -6.50
CA LEU A 338 -42.28 -30.86 -6.53
C LEU A 338 -43.42 -31.83 -6.88
N GLN A 339 -44.67 -31.44 -6.60
CA GLN A 339 -45.86 -32.26 -6.90
C GLN A 339 -45.99 -32.61 -8.38
N ASN A 340 -45.46 -31.78 -9.28
CA ASN A 340 -45.46 -32.02 -10.72
C ASN A 340 -44.29 -32.91 -11.22
N GLY A 341 -43.48 -33.46 -10.31
CA GLY A 341 -42.32 -34.30 -10.63
C GLY A 341 -41.04 -33.52 -10.98
N GLN A 342 -41.08 -32.19 -11.05
CA GLN A 342 -39.87 -31.37 -11.25
C GLN A 342 -38.99 -31.38 -10.00
N THR A 343 -37.68 -31.22 -10.18
CA THR A 343 -36.73 -31.04 -9.07
C THR A 343 -36.50 -29.55 -8.84
N ALA A 344 -36.67 -29.11 -7.61
CA ALA A 344 -36.29 -27.77 -7.16
C ALA A 344 -35.12 -27.85 -6.16
N LEU A 345 -34.47 -26.71 -5.94
CA LEU A 345 -33.47 -26.54 -4.88
C LEU A 345 -34.11 -25.79 -3.72
N ASP A 346 -33.94 -26.31 -2.53
CA ASP A 346 -34.36 -25.68 -1.28
C ASP A 346 -33.11 -25.43 -0.41
N TYR A 347 -33.01 -24.26 0.18
CA TYR A 347 -31.91 -23.90 1.09
C TYR A 347 -32.31 -24.02 2.56
N ASN A 348 -33.57 -24.38 2.84
CA ASN A 348 -34.11 -24.59 4.17
C ASN A 348 -34.00 -26.06 4.58
N PHE A 349 -33.31 -26.31 5.69
CA PHE A 349 -33.12 -27.63 6.27
C PHE A 349 -34.02 -27.76 7.49
N LYS A 350 -34.96 -28.71 7.47
CA LYS A 350 -35.87 -28.92 8.59
C LYS A 350 -35.16 -29.73 9.66
N ILE A 351 -35.14 -29.21 10.89
CA ILE A 351 -34.51 -29.90 12.02
C ILE A 351 -35.18 -31.26 12.25
N GLY A 352 -34.38 -32.33 12.35
CA GLY A 352 -34.84 -33.70 12.51
C GLY A 352 -35.02 -34.47 11.19
N GLU A 353 -34.91 -33.81 10.04
CA GLU A 353 -34.96 -34.46 8.72
C GLU A 353 -33.61 -35.13 8.38
N ASN A 354 -33.61 -36.42 8.05
CA ASN A 354 -32.41 -37.08 7.53
C ASN A 354 -32.29 -36.81 6.03
N ILE A 355 -31.28 -36.06 5.59
CA ILE A 355 -31.15 -35.65 4.19
C ILE A 355 -30.11 -36.53 3.49
N PRO A 356 -30.48 -37.34 2.50
CA PRO A 356 -29.54 -38.18 1.76
C PRO A 356 -28.43 -37.36 1.09
N ALA A 357 -27.21 -37.89 1.07
CA ALA A 357 -26.07 -37.26 0.41
C ALA A 357 -26.34 -36.90 -1.06
N SER A 358 -27.10 -37.74 -1.78
CA SER A 358 -27.48 -37.52 -3.18
C SER A 358 -28.34 -36.28 -3.40
N ASP A 359 -29.02 -35.82 -2.35
CA ASP A 359 -29.91 -34.67 -2.41
C ASP A 359 -29.20 -33.39 -1.99
N ILE A 360 -28.02 -33.47 -1.37
CA ILE A 360 -27.25 -32.30 -0.93
C ILE A 360 -26.42 -31.75 -2.10
N LEU A 361 -26.48 -30.44 -2.30
CA LEU A 361 -25.60 -29.70 -3.19
C LEU A 361 -24.85 -28.60 -2.45
N PHE A 362 -23.59 -28.44 -2.83
CA PHE A 362 -22.76 -27.31 -2.44
C PHE A 362 -22.68 -26.35 -3.61
N LEU A 363 -23.27 -25.16 -3.49
CA LEU A 363 -23.08 -24.11 -4.48
C LEU A 363 -22.06 -23.12 -3.94
N LYS A 364 -20.93 -23.03 -4.64
CA LYS A 364 -19.90 -22.04 -4.32
C LYS A 364 -20.50 -20.65 -4.53
N THR A 365 -20.53 -19.84 -3.48
CA THR A 365 -20.96 -18.45 -3.61
C THR A 365 -19.91 -17.77 -4.48
N PRO A 366 -20.32 -16.97 -5.49
CA PRO A 366 -19.42 -16.03 -6.13
C PRO A 366 -19.15 -14.92 -5.11
N SER A 367 -18.46 -15.23 -4.02
CA SER A 367 -17.69 -14.20 -3.35
C SER A 367 -16.56 -13.89 -4.33
N ASP A 368 -16.34 -12.60 -4.59
CA ASP A 368 -15.01 -12.15 -4.95
C ASP A 368 -14.11 -12.79 -3.89
N SER A 369 -13.38 -13.85 -4.25
CA SER A 369 -12.58 -14.60 -3.31
C SER A 369 -11.73 -13.58 -2.58
N TRP A 370 -11.96 -13.36 -1.28
CA TRP A 370 -11.11 -12.46 -0.52
C TRP A 370 -9.78 -13.17 -0.40
N GLN A 371 -8.90 -12.77 -1.31
CA GLN A 371 -7.52 -13.17 -1.34
C GLN A 371 -6.82 -12.18 -0.43
N THR A 372 -6.32 -12.66 0.71
CA THR A 372 -5.41 -11.87 1.52
C THR A 372 -3.99 -12.24 1.10
N ASP A 373 -3.25 -11.23 0.62
CA ASP A 373 -1.84 -11.36 0.25
C ASP A 373 -0.97 -11.69 1.46
#